data_AF-A0A915JGP5-F1
#
_entry.id   AF-A0A915JGP5-F1
#
_cell.length_a   1.000
_cell.length_b   1.000
_cell.length_c   1.000
_cell.angle_alpha   90.00
_cell.angle_beta   90.00
_cell.angle_gamma   90.00
#
_symmetry.space_group_name_H-M   'P 1'
#
loop_
_entity.id
_entity.type
_entity.pdbx_description
1 polymer ?
#
loop_
_entity_poly.entity_id
_entity_poly.type
_entity_poly.pdbx_seq_one_letter_code
_entity_poly.pdbx_strand_id
1 'polypeptide(L)'
;MLLLGITTVIVACGFSNALYEGDSSVIDLTANNFKHRVLDSDGIWIVEFYAPWCGHCQSLAPEYEKAAKALKGIVNVGAVNMDEHQSVGAPYNVRGFPTIKIFGADKTKAQDYNGQRTAQGIVDHALSELSSLVRFRLSGRKAGGESPKGDEKDVIELTDSNFENLVIDSDEPWLVEFFAPWCGHCKNLAPHWASAATQLKGKMKLGALDATVHTSMAGQFSIKGFPTIKYFPAGKKSMSDAQDYDGGRTSSDIVSWANSKVAENVPPPEVIQITSEKDLKEACESHPLCIISVLPHIMDCQSKCRNDYIKMLREVGEKFKKHMWGWVWTEAVQQPELEDNLGIGGFGYPAMAALNSRKMKYSILKGSFSADGISEFLRALAYGKGSTLPMKGSVLPKIKEVAPWDGKDAELPPEEDIDLSDVDLGKEEL
;
A
#
# COMPACT_ATOMS: atom_id res chain seq x y z
N MET A 1 36.49 -29.29 -78.99
CA MET A 1 36.23 -29.89 -77.67
C MET A 1 37.20 -29.26 -76.68
N LEU A 2 36.80 -28.20 -75.97
CA LEU A 2 37.23 -27.89 -74.59
C LEU A 2 36.41 -26.69 -74.07
N LEU A 3 35.99 -26.79 -72.82
CA LEU A 3 34.96 -26.01 -72.16
C LEU A 3 35.31 -24.54 -71.91
N LEU A 4 34.39 -23.63 -72.25
CA LEU A 4 34.30 -22.29 -71.66
C LEU A 4 33.43 -22.41 -70.39
N GLY A 5 34.06 -22.31 -69.23
CA GLY A 5 33.38 -22.28 -67.93
C GLY A 5 32.63 -20.96 -67.76
N ILE A 6 31.30 -21.02 -67.72
CA ILE A 6 30.45 -19.90 -67.33
C ILE A 6 30.43 -19.88 -65.80
N THR A 7 31.07 -18.87 -65.21
CA THR A 7 31.01 -18.61 -63.77
C THR A 7 29.65 -17.99 -63.45
N THR A 8 28.70 -18.79 -62.98
CA THR A 8 27.42 -18.32 -62.45
C THR A 8 27.67 -17.61 -61.13
N VAL A 9 27.55 -16.29 -61.11
CA VAL A 9 27.49 -15.49 -59.88
C VAL A 9 26.13 -15.75 -59.24
N ILE A 10 26.11 -16.59 -58.20
CA ILE A 10 24.94 -16.75 -57.33
C ILE A 10 24.87 -15.50 -56.43
N VAL A 11 23.96 -14.58 -56.74
CA VAL A 11 23.54 -13.53 -55.81
C VAL A 11 22.69 -14.21 -54.74
N ALA A 12 23.30 -14.47 -53.59
CA ALA A 12 22.57 -14.86 -52.39
C ALA A 12 21.80 -13.62 -51.88
N CYS A 13 20.53 -13.49 -52.28
CA CYS A 13 19.60 -12.62 -51.55
C CYS A 13 19.40 -13.24 -50.17
N GLY A 14 20.07 -12.69 -49.15
CA GLY A 14 19.74 -12.97 -47.76
C GLY A 14 18.33 -12.45 -47.50
N PHE A 15 17.38 -13.35 -47.26
CA PHE A 15 16.09 -12.98 -46.69
C PHE A 15 16.32 -12.60 -45.22
N SER A 16 16.37 -11.30 -44.92
CA SER A 16 16.21 -10.80 -43.55
C SER A 16 14.78 -11.09 -43.12
N ASN A 17 14.55 -12.13 -42.31
CA ASN A 17 13.25 -12.33 -41.66
C ASN A 17 13.16 -11.33 -40.50
N ALA A 18 12.33 -10.27 -40.61
CA ALA A 18 12.10 -9.42 -39.45
C ALA A 18 11.25 -10.19 -38.41
N LEU A 19 11.50 -9.92 -37.13
CA LEU A 19 10.90 -10.68 -36.02
C LEU A 19 9.41 -10.36 -35.82
N TYR A 20 8.99 -9.18 -36.29
CA TYR A 20 7.63 -8.64 -36.20
C TYR A 20 7.21 -8.14 -37.58
N GLU A 21 6.55 -8.98 -38.38
CA GLU A 21 6.01 -8.62 -39.70
C GLU A 21 4.49 -8.86 -39.78
N GLY A 22 3.81 -8.11 -40.66
CA GLY A 22 2.38 -8.30 -40.94
C GLY A 22 1.42 -7.59 -39.96
N ASP A 23 0.37 -8.29 -39.51
CA ASP A 23 -0.70 -7.82 -38.60
C ASP A 23 -0.25 -7.77 -37.11
N SER A 24 1.05 -7.56 -36.88
CA SER A 24 1.61 -7.45 -35.54
C SER A 24 1.11 -6.17 -34.85
N SER A 25 0.81 -6.28 -33.55
CA SER A 25 0.52 -5.13 -32.70
C SER A 25 1.79 -4.40 -32.25
N VAL A 26 2.97 -4.97 -32.51
CA VAL A 26 4.28 -4.33 -32.31
C VAL A 26 4.59 -3.43 -33.50
N ILE A 27 4.80 -2.14 -33.21
CA ILE A 27 5.06 -1.14 -34.23
C ILE A 27 6.52 -1.25 -34.69
N ASP A 28 6.74 -1.49 -35.98
CA ASP A 28 8.08 -1.45 -36.56
C ASP A 28 8.66 -0.02 -36.55
N LEU A 29 9.81 0.12 -35.92
CA LEU A 29 10.50 1.38 -35.71
C LEU A 29 11.83 1.39 -36.47
N THR A 30 11.98 2.39 -37.32
CA THR A 30 13.11 2.57 -38.23
C THR A 30 13.79 3.90 -37.98
N ALA A 31 15.00 4.08 -38.52
CA ALA A 31 15.72 5.36 -38.43
C ALA A 31 14.91 6.55 -38.96
N ASN A 32 14.01 6.33 -39.92
CA ASN A 32 13.17 7.36 -40.52
C ASN A 32 11.95 7.72 -39.67
N ASN A 33 11.44 6.77 -38.86
CA ASN A 33 10.20 6.96 -38.13
C ASN A 33 10.35 7.15 -36.62
N PHE A 34 11.48 6.75 -36.05
CA PHE A 34 11.68 6.70 -34.61
C PHE A 34 11.45 8.07 -33.95
N LYS A 35 12.03 9.13 -34.52
CA LYS A 35 11.91 10.48 -33.97
C LYS A 35 10.44 10.92 -33.87
N HIS A 36 9.71 10.92 -34.98
CA HIS A 36 8.35 11.44 -35.00
C HIS A 36 7.35 10.53 -34.28
N ARG A 37 7.57 9.20 -34.27
CA ARG A 37 6.68 8.25 -33.59
C ARG A 37 6.94 8.20 -32.10
N VAL A 38 8.20 8.14 -31.68
CA VAL A 38 8.59 7.91 -30.29
C VAL A 38 8.91 9.23 -29.60
N LEU A 39 9.86 10.01 -30.12
CA LEU A 39 10.40 11.17 -29.41
C LEU A 39 9.48 12.39 -29.44
N ASP A 40 8.75 12.58 -30.54
CA ASP A 40 7.81 13.70 -30.68
C ASP A 40 6.38 13.33 -30.20
N SER A 41 6.20 12.14 -29.60
CA SER A 41 4.90 11.64 -29.15
C SER A 41 4.62 11.95 -27.68
N ASP A 42 3.35 12.29 -27.41
CA ASP A 42 2.80 12.45 -26.05
C ASP A 42 2.51 11.12 -25.34
N GLY A 43 2.57 9.99 -26.06
CA GLY A 43 2.32 8.66 -25.52
C GLY A 43 3.57 8.06 -24.88
N ILE A 44 3.37 7.07 -24.01
CA ILE A 44 4.48 6.23 -23.52
C ILE A 44 4.81 5.21 -24.59
N TRP A 45 6.10 4.93 -24.76
CA TRP A 45 6.59 3.90 -25.66
C TRP A 45 7.47 2.90 -24.94
N ILE A 46 7.22 1.63 -25.18
CA ILE A 46 8.12 0.54 -24.83
C ILE A 46 8.74 0.06 -26.13
N VAL A 47 10.07 0.10 -26.21
CA VAL A 47 10.81 -0.20 -27.44
C VAL A 47 11.79 -1.32 -27.20
N GLU A 48 11.64 -2.41 -27.94
CA GLU A 48 12.66 -3.46 -28.01
C GLU A 48 13.68 -3.13 -29.10
N PHE A 49 14.95 -3.20 -28.74
CA PHE A 49 16.07 -3.21 -29.67
C PHE A 49 16.56 -4.64 -29.83
N TYR A 50 16.40 -5.21 -31.03
CA TYR A 50 16.60 -6.64 -31.28
C TYR A 50 17.47 -6.89 -32.52
N ALA A 51 17.90 -8.14 -32.68
CA ALA A 51 18.49 -8.65 -33.92
C ALA A 51 17.79 -9.97 -34.30
N PRO A 52 17.43 -10.19 -35.58
CA PRO A 52 16.64 -11.36 -36.02
C PRO A 52 17.26 -12.73 -35.69
N TRP A 53 18.60 -12.80 -35.67
CA TRP A 53 19.35 -14.02 -35.39
C TRP A 53 19.49 -14.33 -33.90
N CYS A 54 19.07 -13.43 -33.01
CA CYS A 54 19.27 -13.58 -31.57
C CYS A 54 18.19 -14.47 -30.94
N GLY A 55 18.57 -15.63 -30.41
CA GLY A 55 17.65 -16.60 -29.79
C GLY A 55 16.87 -16.04 -28.58
N HIS A 56 17.45 -15.11 -27.82
CA HIS A 56 16.73 -14.45 -26.72
C HIS A 56 15.65 -13.48 -27.22
N CYS A 57 15.86 -12.82 -28.36
CA CYS A 57 14.83 -11.99 -29.01
C CYS A 57 13.71 -12.88 -29.54
N GLN A 58 14.05 -13.98 -30.21
CA GLN A 58 13.07 -14.96 -30.71
C GLN A 58 12.20 -15.54 -29.58
N SER A 59 12.81 -15.79 -28.41
CA SER A 59 12.09 -16.29 -27.23
C SER A 59 11.17 -15.22 -26.60
N LEU A 60 11.55 -13.94 -26.69
CA LEU A 60 10.76 -12.82 -26.18
C LEU A 60 9.59 -12.47 -27.09
N ALA A 61 9.76 -12.58 -28.41
CA ALA A 61 8.77 -12.19 -29.41
C ALA A 61 7.31 -12.59 -29.12
N PRO A 62 6.98 -13.85 -28.77
CA PRO A 62 5.59 -14.22 -28.49
C PRO A 62 5.01 -13.53 -27.24
N GLU A 63 5.82 -13.26 -26.22
CA GLU A 63 5.39 -12.53 -25.02
C GLU A 63 5.29 -11.03 -25.28
N TYR A 64 6.20 -10.49 -26.09
CA TYR A 64 6.20 -9.08 -26.50
C TYR A 64 4.98 -8.75 -27.37
N GLU A 65 4.62 -9.64 -28.30
CA GLU A 65 3.42 -9.53 -29.14
C GLU A 65 2.12 -9.57 -28.31
N LYS A 66 2.04 -10.48 -27.32
CA LYS A 66 0.90 -10.53 -26.39
C LYS A 66 0.77 -9.23 -25.60
N ALA A 67 1.89 -8.69 -25.10
CA ALA A 67 1.89 -7.41 -24.39
C ALA A 67 1.45 -6.26 -25.30
N ALA A 68 1.97 -6.20 -26.53
CA ALA A 68 1.59 -5.19 -27.51
C ALA A 68 0.09 -5.22 -27.83
N LYS A 69 -0.48 -6.42 -27.99
CA LYS A 69 -1.92 -6.61 -28.21
C LYS A 69 -2.76 -6.16 -27.02
N ALA A 70 -2.32 -6.47 -25.79
CA ALA A 70 -3.01 -6.06 -24.56
C ALA A 70 -2.95 -4.55 -24.30
N LEU A 71 -1.84 -3.90 -24.69
CA LEU A 71 -1.61 -2.46 -24.50
C LEU A 71 -2.11 -1.60 -25.65
N LYS A 72 -2.68 -2.20 -26.70
CA LYS A 72 -3.15 -1.49 -27.89
C LYS A 72 -4.11 -0.35 -27.52
N GLY A 73 -3.73 0.88 -27.88
CA GLY A 73 -4.49 2.10 -27.57
C GLY A 73 -4.26 2.68 -26.17
N ILE A 74 -3.42 2.05 -25.35
CA ILE A 74 -3.10 2.46 -23.97
C ILE A 74 -1.63 2.91 -23.89
N VAL A 75 -0.69 2.04 -24.28
CA VAL A 75 0.75 2.31 -24.36
C VAL A 75 1.26 1.81 -25.70
N ASN A 76 2.15 2.56 -26.36
CA ASN A 76 2.71 2.16 -27.64
C ASN A 76 3.83 1.14 -27.42
N VAL A 77 3.82 0.06 -28.18
CA VAL A 77 4.85 -0.98 -28.15
C VAL A 77 5.48 -1.04 -29.53
N GLY A 78 6.80 -0.95 -29.61
CA GLY A 78 7.52 -0.96 -30.87
C GLY A 78 8.82 -1.72 -30.79
N ALA A 79 9.38 -2.04 -31.96
CA ALA A 79 10.63 -2.78 -32.05
C ALA A 79 11.52 -2.18 -33.14
N VAL A 80 12.84 -2.16 -32.88
CA VAL A 80 13.86 -1.66 -33.79
C VAL A 80 14.80 -2.82 -34.13
N ASN A 81 14.86 -3.18 -35.41
CA ASN A 81 15.88 -4.09 -35.92
C ASN A 81 17.24 -3.38 -35.93
N MET A 82 18.12 -3.79 -35.03
CA MET A 82 19.44 -3.20 -34.86
C MET A 82 20.47 -3.70 -35.86
N ASP A 83 20.21 -4.73 -36.66
CA ASP A 83 21.09 -5.06 -37.80
C ASP A 83 20.93 -4.02 -38.93
N GLU A 84 19.74 -3.45 -39.07
CA GLU A 84 19.40 -2.48 -40.14
C GLU A 84 19.43 -1.02 -39.65
N HIS A 85 19.14 -0.77 -38.37
CA HIS A 85 18.94 0.55 -37.81
C HIS A 85 19.79 0.85 -36.57
N GLN A 86 21.07 0.45 -36.60
CA GLN A 86 22.05 0.65 -35.51
C GLN A 86 22.08 2.08 -34.96
N SER A 87 21.93 3.08 -35.82
CA SER A 87 21.96 4.51 -35.45
C SER A 87 20.86 4.91 -34.47
N VAL A 88 19.75 4.16 -34.41
CA VAL A 88 18.64 4.43 -33.50
C VAL A 88 18.97 4.03 -32.07
N GLY A 89 19.64 2.90 -31.86
CA GLY A 89 20.00 2.41 -30.52
C GLY A 89 21.27 3.04 -29.93
N ALA A 90 22.15 3.62 -30.76
CA ALA A 90 23.42 4.19 -30.32
C ALA A 90 23.28 5.28 -29.22
N PRO A 91 22.37 6.26 -29.32
CA PRO A 91 22.18 7.27 -28.27
C PRO A 91 21.72 6.69 -26.93
N TYR A 92 21.12 5.50 -26.92
CA TYR A 92 20.57 4.85 -25.73
C TYR A 92 21.50 3.77 -25.16
N ASN A 93 22.75 3.73 -25.64
CA ASN A 93 23.79 2.81 -25.17
C ASN A 93 23.37 1.33 -25.26
N VAL A 94 22.67 0.96 -26.34
CA VAL A 94 22.28 -0.43 -26.61
C VAL A 94 23.53 -1.22 -27.02
N ARG A 95 23.96 -2.15 -26.17
CA ARG A 95 25.20 -2.96 -26.36
C ARG A 95 24.95 -4.45 -26.59
N GLY A 96 23.70 -4.90 -26.50
CA GLY A 96 23.32 -6.30 -26.64
C GLY A 96 21.82 -6.45 -26.84
N PHE A 97 21.41 -7.66 -27.22
CA PHE A 97 20.02 -7.93 -27.62
C PHE A 97 19.41 -9.11 -26.84
N PRO A 98 18.10 -9.08 -26.53
CA PRO A 98 17.24 -7.91 -26.68
C PRO A 98 17.50 -6.91 -25.54
N THR A 99 17.47 -5.62 -25.85
CA THR A 99 17.43 -4.52 -24.87
C THR A 99 16.09 -3.83 -25.00
N ILE A 100 15.34 -3.68 -23.90
CA ILE A 100 14.06 -2.98 -23.92
C ILE A 100 14.24 -1.64 -23.22
N LYS A 101 13.84 -0.55 -23.88
CA LYS A 101 13.84 0.80 -23.32
C LYS A 101 12.42 1.32 -23.19
N ILE A 102 12.21 2.17 -22.19
CA ILE A 102 10.95 2.85 -21.94
C ILE A 102 11.16 4.34 -22.16
N PHE A 103 10.33 4.89 -23.02
CA PHE A 103 10.27 6.31 -23.34
C PHE A 103 8.99 6.87 -22.71
N GLY A 104 9.12 7.32 -21.46
CA GLY A 104 8.03 7.88 -20.66
C GLY A 104 7.64 9.31 -21.07
N ALA A 105 7.15 10.10 -20.12
CA ALA A 105 6.77 11.50 -20.35
C ALA A 105 7.93 12.35 -20.88
N ASP A 106 9.10 12.19 -20.27
CA ASP A 106 10.34 12.83 -20.69
C ASP A 106 11.09 11.90 -21.65
N LYS A 107 10.94 12.17 -22.94
CA LYS A 107 11.56 11.39 -24.03
C LYS A 107 13.09 11.47 -24.05
N THR A 108 13.68 12.41 -23.31
CA THR A 108 15.14 12.57 -23.22
C THR A 108 15.78 11.61 -22.20
N LYS A 109 14.98 10.99 -21.33
CA LYS A 109 15.43 10.08 -20.26
C LYS A 109 14.87 8.68 -20.46
N ALA A 110 15.19 8.07 -21.60
CA ALA A 110 14.82 6.68 -21.86
C ALA A 110 15.41 5.75 -20.78
N GLN A 111 14.58 4.92 -20.17
CA GLN A 111 14.96 4.03 -19.07
C GLN A 111 15.12 2.60 -19.56
N ASP A 112 16.00 1.82 -18.92
CA ASP A 112 16.09 0.38 -19.16
C ASP A 112 14.92 -0.35 -18.50
N TYR A 113 14.25 -1.19 -19.26
CA TYR A 113 13.29 -2.14 -18.70
C TYR A 113 14.04 -3.35 -18.13
N ASN A 114 14.00 -3.48 -16.81
CA ASN A 114 14.64 -4.56 -16.06
C ASN A 114 13.63 -5.56 -15.45
N GLY A 115 12.35 -5.45 -15.82
CA GLY A 115 11.28 -6.32 -15.34
C GLY A 115 11.30 -7.71 -15.98
N GLN A 116 10.35 -8.56 -15.59
CA GLN A 116 10.19 -9.89 -16.16
C GLN A 116 9.87 -9.83 -17.66
N ARG A 117 10.55 -10.63 -18.48
CA ARG A 117 10.34 -10.69 -19.93
C ARG A 117 9.13 -11.56 -20.31
N THR A 118 8.03 -11.37 -19.61
CA THR A 118 6.72 -12.00 -19.84
C THR A 118 5.71 -10.95 -20.25
N ALA A 119 4.64 -11.35 -20.93
CA ALA A 119 3.60 -10.43 -21.37
C ALA A 119 3.00 -9.66 -20.17
N GLN A 120 2.76 -10.37 -19.07
CA GLN A 120 2.23 -9.80 -17.83
C GLN A 120 3.20 -8.77 -17.24
N GLY A 121 4.49 -9.10 -17.11
CA GLY A 121 5.49 -8.18 -16.54
C GLY A 121 5.63 -6.89 -17.35
N ILE A 122 5.57 -6.99 -18.68
CA ILE A 122 5.63 -5.82 -19.58
C ILE A 122 4.36 -4.97 -19.44
N VAL A 123 3.17 -5.61 -19.38
CA VAL A 123 1.88 -4.91 -19.21
C VAL A 123 1.82 -4.18 -17.87
N ASP A 124 2.19 -4.85 -16.77
CA ASP A 124 2.15 -4.26 -15.43
C ASP A 124 3.07 -3.03 -15.34
N HIS A 125 4.26 -3.14 -15.92
CA HIS A 125 5.20 -2.04 -15.96
C HIS A 125 4.67 -0.88 -16.82
N ALA A 126 4.09 -1.17 -18.00
CA ALA A 126 3.49 -0.16 -18.86
C ALA A 126 2.36 0.62 -18.15
N LEU A 127 1.51 -0.08 -17.39
CA LEU A 127 0.42 0.52 -16.63
C LEU A 127 0.93 1.37 -15.44
N SER A 128 2.04 0.96 -14.81
CA SER A 128 2.73 1.76 -13.78
C SER A 128 3.23 3.08 -14.34
N GLU A 129 3.92 3.05 -15.48
CA GLU A 129 4.41 4.25 -16.19
C GLU A 129 3.26 5.16 -16.62
N LEU A 130 2.16 4.59 -17.13
CA LEU A 130 0.96 5.35 -17.49
C LEU A 130 0.33 6.02 -16.26
N SER A 131 0.23 5.30 -15.15
CA SER A 131 -0.28 5.85 -13.90
C SER A 131 0.58 7.00 -13.39
N SER A 132 1.90 6.88 -13.50
CA SER A 132 2.86 7.94 -13.17
C SER A 132 2.65 9.17 -14.06
N LEU A 133 2.54 8.98 -15.37
CA LEU A 133 2.26 10.05 -16.34
C LEU A 133 0.94 10.76 -16.06
N VAL A 134 -0.13 10.02 -15.76
CA VAL A 134 -1.46 10.58 -15.46
C VAL A 134 -1.39 11.43 -14.18
N ARG A 135 -0.75 10.93 -13.11
CA ARG A 135 -0.54 11.70 -11.87
C ARG A 135 0.29 12.95 -12.12
N PHE A 136 1.35 12.84 -12.92
CA PHE A 136 2.19 13.98 -13.30
C PHE A 136 1.36 15.05 -14.04
N ARG A 137 0.56 14.66 -15.02
CA ARG A 137 -0.33 15.57 -15.77
C ARG A 137 -1.38 16.23 -14.87
N LEU A 138 -1.97 15.48 -13.94
CA LEU A 138 -2.93 16.02 -12.96
C LEU A 138 -2.29 17.04 -12.01
N SER A 139 -0.98 16.96 -11.76
CA SER A 139 -0.25 17.90 -10.92
C SER A 139 0.06 19.25 -11.59
N GLY A 140 -0.35 19.46 -12.84
CA GLY A 140 -0.25 20.76 -13.53
C GLY A 140 1.16 21.17 -13.96
N ARG A 141 2.15 20.26 -13.90
CA ARG A 141 3.54 20.53 -14.30
C ARG A 141 3.78 20.17 -15.78
N LYS A 142 4.40 21.07 -16.53
CA LYS A 142 4.90 20.79 -17.89
C LYS A 142 6.03 19.75 -17.84
N ALA A 143 6.05 18.84 -18.82
CA ALA A 143 7.09 17.82 -18.98
C ALA A 143 8.48 18.46 -18.99
N GLY A 144 9.33 18.03 -18.05
CA GLY A 144 10.64 18.64 -17.75
C GLY A 144 11.06 18.54 -16.27
N GLY A 145 10.22 17.98 -15.39
CA GLY A 145 10.55 17.77 -13.98
C GLY A 145 11.01 16.33 -13.70
N GLU A 146 12.16 16.20 -13.04
CA GLU A 146 12.70 14.95 -12.50
C GLU A 146 11.62 14.13 -11.75
N SER A 147 11.68 12.78 -11.86
CA SER A 147 11.14 11.90 -10.82
C SER A 147 11.57 12.44 -9.45
N PRO A 148 10.76 12.32 -8.38
CA PRO A 148 11.15 12.83 -7.09
C PRO A 148 12.51 12.24 -6.75
N LYS A 149 13.56 13.07 -6.78
CA LYS A 149 14.88 12.69 -6.29
C LYS A 149 14.64 12.30 -4.84
N GLY A 150 14.80 11.01 -4.55
CA GLY A 150 14.83 10.56 -3.16
C GLY A 150 15.93 11.33 -2.47
N ASP A 151 15.63 11.87 -1.29
CA ASP A 151 16.69 12.43 -0.46
C ASP A 151 17.45 11.24 0.12
N GLU A 152 18.75 11.10 -0.17
CA GLU A 152 19.58 10.03 0.41
C GLU A 152 19.53 10.07 1.95
N LYS A 153 19.23 11.24 2.55
CA LYS A 153 19.03 11.40 3.99
C LYS A 153 17.82 10.64 4.54
N ASP A 154 16.90 10.22 3.67
CA ASP A 154 15.73 9.44 4.07
C ASP A 154 16.06 7.94 4.22
N VAL A 155 17.20 7.51 3.67
CA VAL A 155 17.77 6.19 3.92
C VAL A 155 18.61 6.27 5.18
N ILE A 156 18.26 5.46 6.17
CA ILE A 156 18.94 5.47 7.46
C ILE A 156 20.18 4.60 7.37
N GLU A 157 21.36 5.18 7.64
CA GLU A 157 22.60 4.42 7.71
C GLU A 157 22.61 3.54 8.96
N LEU A 158 22.76 2.24 8.75
CA LEU A 158 22.79 1.23 9.80
C LEU A 158 24.20 0.69 9.95
N THR A 159 24.58 0.49 11.20
CA THR A 159 25.88 -0.01 11.66
C THR A 159 25.67 -1.11 12.68
N ASP A 160 26.71 -1.89 12.97
CA ASP A 160 26.63 -2.91 14.04
C ASP A 160 26.20 -2.34 15.40
N SER A 161 26.47 -1.05 15.66
CA SER A 161 26.20 -0.40 16.95
C SER A 161 24.80 0.19 17.09
N ASN A 162 24.11 0.49 15.99
CA ASN A 162 22.80 1.15 16.01
C ASN A 162 21.66 0.23 15.54
N PHE A 163 21.98 -0.92 14.94
CA PHE A 163 20.98 -1.81 14.34
C PHE A 163 19.95 -2.28 15.35
N GLU A 164 20.38 -2.73 16.53
CA GLU A 164 19.49 -3.24 17.56
C GLU A 164 18.50 -2.15 18.02
N ASN A 165 19.01 -0.99 18.42
CA ASN A 165 18.19 0.13 18.90
C ASN A 165 17.26 0.72 17.82
N LEU A 166 17.73 0.82 16.56
CA LEU A 166 16.95 1.47 15.51
C LEU A 166 15.98 0.52 14.83
N VAL A 167 16.38 -0.74 14.60
CA VAL A 167 15.59 -1.71 13.84
C VAL A 167 14.83 -2.65 14.77
N ILE A 168 15.49 -3.29 15.73
CA ILE A 168 14.87 -4.34 16.56
C ILE A 168 13.93 -3.74 17.60
N ASP A 169 14.37 -2.69 18.31
CA ASP A 169 13.58 -2.02 19.35
C ASP A 169 12.52 -1.05 18.81
N SER A 170 12.46 -0.85 17.50
CA SER A 170 11.48 0.05 16.86
C SER A 170 10.11 -0.62 16.73
N ASP A 171 9.01 0.08 17.03
CA ASP A 171 7.66 -0.43 16.74
C ASP A 171 7.28 -0.36 15.24
N GLU A 172 7.99 0.46 14.46
CA GLU A 172 7.76 0.60 13.02
C GLU A 172 8.34 -0.58 12.23
N PRO A 173 7.77 -0.91 11.05
CA PRO A 173 8.35 -1.90 10.16
C PRO A 173 9.55 -1.33 9.40
N TRP A 174 10.53 -2.19 9.11
CA TRP A 174 11.77 -1.81 8.43
C TRP A 174 12.06 -2.67 7.20
N LEU A 175 12.64 -2.04 6.20
CA LEU A 175 13.36 -2.70 5.11
C LEU A 175 14.83 -2.31 5.20
N VAL A 176 15.73 -3.30 5.18
CA VAL A 176 17.17 -3.06 5.30
C VAL A 176 17.90 -3.65 4.11
N GLU A 177 18.63 -2.81 3.38
CA GLU A 177 19.56 -3.23 2.34
C GLU A 177 20.94 -3.53 2.94
N PHE A 178 21.42 -4.76 2.75
CA PHE A 178 22.80 -5.15 2.99
C PHE A 178 23.58 -5.03 1.67
N PHE A 179 24.50 -4.08 1.61
CA PHE A 179 25.19 -3.72 0.37
C PHE A 179 26.73 -3.76 0.49
N ALA A 180 27.39 -3.60 -0.65
CA ALA A 180 28.83 -3.36 -0.73
C ALA A 180 29.10 -2.16 -1.67
N PRO A 181 30.00 -1.22 -1.33
CA PRO A 181 30.15 0.05 -2.05
C PRO A 181 30.70 -0.11 -3.46
N TRP A 182 31.37 -1.21 -3.75
CA TRP A 182 31.90 -1.54 -5.08
C TRP A 182 30.92 -2.35 -5.94
N CYS A 183 29.79 -2.82 -5.41
CA CYS A 183 28.84 -3.65 -6.14
C CYS A 183 28.00 -2.83 -7.13
N GLY A 184 28.05 -3.17 -8.42
CA GLY A 184 27.29 -2.49 -9.47
C GLY A 184 25.77 -2.60 -9.29
N HIS A 185 25.26 -3.75 -8.84
CA HIS A 185 23.83 -3.92 -8.58
C HIS A 185 23.33 -3.07 -7.39
N CYS A 186 24.15 -2.87 -6.37
CA CYS A 186 23.86 -1.97 -5.24
C CYS A 186 23.82 -0.50 -5.71
N LYS A 187 24.81 -0.08 -6.51
CA LYS A 187 24.83 1.27 -7.09
C LYS A 187 23.59 1.57 -7.94
N ASN A 188 23.09 0.57 -8.66
CA ASN A 188 21.86 0.71 -9.44
C ASN A 188 20.59 0.75 -8.56
N LEU A 189 20.58 0.06 -7.42
CA LEU A 189 19.46 0.05 -6.48
C LEU A 189 19.38 1.35 -5.66
N ALA A 190 20.53 1.93 -5.27
CA ALA A 190 20.61 3.12 -4.42
C ALA A 190 19.63 4.27 -4.77
N PRO A 191 19.53 4.76 -6.03
CA PRO A 191 18.58 5.82 -6.36
C PRO A 191 17.12 5.38 -6.21
N HIS A 192 16.83 4.10 -6.47
CA HIS A 192 15.49 3.56 -6.28
C HIS A 192 15.14 3.38 -4.81
N TRP A 193 16.11 2.94 -4.00
CA TRP A 193 16.01 2.78 -2.56
C TRP A 193 15.75 4.12 -1.87
N ALA A 194 16.51 5.16 -2.21
CA ALA A 194 16.29 6.51 -1.69
C ALA A 194 14.90 7.05 -2.06
N SER A 195 14.48 6.88 -3.32
CA SER A 195 13.15 7.33 -3.75
C SER A 195 12.03 6.56 -3.05
N ALA A 196 12.20 5.27 -2.79
CA ALA A 196 11.25 4.47 -2.01
C ALA A 196 11.21 4.92 -0.54
N ALA A 197 12.37 5.23 0.06
CA ALA A 197 12.48 5.69 1.44
C ALA A 197 11.70 7.00 1.64
N THR A 198 11.87 7.97 0.73
CA THR A 198 11.11 9.22 0.75
C THR A 198 9.60 8.98 0.64
N GLN A 199 9.16 8.05 -0.22
CA GLN A 199 7.74 7.75 -0.43
C GLN A 199 7.09 6.95 0.71
N LEU A 200 7.87 6.19 1.47
CA LEU A 200 7.40 5.34 2.57
C LEU A 200 7.51 5.99 3.95
N LYS A 201 7.92 7.27 4.02
CA LYS A 201 7.94 8.05 5.26
C LYS A 201 6.62 7.92 6.05
N GLY A 202 6.76 7.56 7.33
CA GLY A 202 5.63 7.36 8.24
C GLY A 202 4.85 6.06 8.06
N LYS A 203 5.26 5.19 7.13
CA LYS A 203 4.66 3.85 6.93
C LYS A 203 5.66 2.72 7.13
N MET A 204 6.88 2.87 6.62
CA MET A 204 7.96 1.90 6.73
C MET A 204 9.30 2.62 6.60
N LYS A 205 10.26 2.27 7.47
CA LYS A 205 11.60 2.84 7.43
C LYS A 205 12.51 2.02 6.52
N LEU A 206 13.36 2.70 5.75
CA LEU A 206 14.35 2.06 4.89
C LEU A 206 15.75 2.37 5.43
N GLY A 207 16.52 1.31 5.67
CA GLY A 207 17.91 1.40 6.10
C GLY A 207 18.87 0.80 5.09
N ALA A 208 20.14 1.18 5.18
CA ALA A 208 21.22 0.59 4.41
C ALA A 208 22.41 0.31 5.33
N LEU A 209 23.00 -0.89 5.20
CA LEU A 209 24.14 -1.34 5.99
C LEU A 209 25.24 -1.85 5.05
N ASP A 210 26.43 -1.26 5.15
CA ASP A 210 27.61 -1.75 4.42
C ASP A 210 28.11 -3.04 5.08
N ALA A 211 27.75 -4.17 4.49
CA ALA A 211 28.06 -5.49 5.01
C ALA A 211 29.54 -5.88 4.82
N THR A 212 30.34 -5.07 4.11
CA THR A 212 31.79 -5.26 4.01
C THR A 212 32.55 -4.70 5.21
N VAL A 213 31.94 -3.73 5.90
CA VAL A 213 32.47 -3.14 7.14
C VAL A 213 31.78 -3.77 8.35
N HIS A 214 30.46 -3.90 8.31
CA HIS A 214 29.62 -4.36 9.41
C HIS A 214 29.38 -5.87 9.35
N THR A 215 30.47 -6.62 9.50
CA THR A 215 30.47 -8.08 9.30
C THR A 215 29.73 -8.85 10.39
N SER A 216 29.51 -8.26 11.57
CA SER A 216 28.76 -8.90 12.65
C SER A 216 27.29 -9.06 12.25
N MET A 217 26.64 -7.97 11.83
CA MET A 217 25.27 -8.04 11.31
C MET A 217 25.18 -8.89 10.04
N ALA A 218 26.15 -8.75 9.12
CA ALA A 218 26.18 -9.58 7.92
C ALA A 218 26.24 -11.09 8.22
N GLY A 219 27.02 -11.48 9.23
CA GLY A 219 27.10 -12.85 9.71
C GLY A 219 25.81 -13.33 10.36
N GLN A 220 25.21 -12.54 11.25
CA GLN A 220 23.96 -12.89 11.94
C GLN A 220 22.81 -13.17 10.96
N PHE A 221 22.67 -12.33 9.93
CA PHE A 221 21.63 -12.48 8.90
C PHE A 221 22.02 -13.40 7.74
N SER A 222 23.17 -14.09 7.83
CA SER A 222 23.68 -15.03 6.83
C SER A 222 23.76 -14.43 5.41
N ILE A 223 24.25 -13.20 5.29
CA ILE A 223 24.36 -12.48 4.02
C ILE A 223 25.47 -13.11 3.15
N LYS A 224 25.09 -13.68 2.00
CA LYS A 224 26.00 -14.38 1.08
C LYS A 224 26.29 -13.64 -0.22
N GLY A 225 25.58 -12.54 -0.48
CA GLY A 225 25.69 -11.77 -1.71
C GLY A 225 25.01 -10.42 -1.61
N PHE A 226 25.28 -9.55 -2.58
CA PHE A 226 24.83 -8.15 -2.57
C PHE A 226 24.10 -7.76 -3.87
N PRO A 227 23.06 -6.90 -3.80
CA PRO A 227 22.37 -6.49 -2.57
C PRO A 227 21.49 -7.64 -2.05
N THR A 228 21.44 -7.80 -0.74
CA THR A 228 20.43 -8.63 -0.05
C THR A 228 19.54 -7.70 0.76
N ILE A 229 18.23 -7.85 0.67
CA ILE A 229 17.28 -6.99 1.37
C ILE A 229 16.48 -7.86 2.35
N LYS A 230 16.40 -7.40 3.61
CA LYS A 230 15.62 -8.06 4.67
C LYS A 230 14.48 -7.15 5.12
N TYR A 231 13.33 -7.76 5.42
CA TYR A 231 12.17 -7.12 6.01
C TYR A 231 12.05 -7.48 7.49
N PHE A 232 11.77 -6.47 8.31
CA PHE A 232 11.52 -6.60 9.73
C PHE A 232 10.09 -6.12 10.03
N PRO A 233 9.22 -6.96 10.60
CA PRO A 233 7.82 -6.62 10.84
C PRO A 233 7.66 -5.53 11.91
N ALA A 234 6.48 -4.90 11.94
CA ALA A 234 6.14 -3.92 12.97
C ALA A 234 5.92 -4.59 14.35
N GLY A 235 6.05 -3.80 15.43
CA GLY A 235 5.90 -4.26 16.81
C GLY A 235 7.08 -5.07 17.33
N LYS A 236 6.85 -5.83 18.41
CA LYS A 236 7.86 -6.63 19.10
C LYS A 236 8.46 -7.68 18.17
N LYS A 237 9.75 -7.53 17.87
CA LYS A 237 10.51 -8.37 16.94
C LYS A 237 11.89 -8.72 17.51
N SER A 238 12.54 -9.69 16.90
CA SER A 238 13.88 -10.18 17.19
C SER A 238 14.65 -10.41 15.89
N MET A 239 15.95 -10.72 15.99
CA MET A 239 16.79 -11.00 14.83
C MET A 239 16.25 -12.16 13.96
N SER A 240 15.57 -13.14 14.56
CA SER A 240 15.01 -14.30 13.83
C SER A 240 13.72 -13.99 13.08
N ASP A 241 13.06 -12.87 13.35
CA ASP A 241 11.81 -12.48 12.68
C ASP A 241 12.05 -11.81 11.31
N ALA A 242 13.33 -11.63 10.95
CA ALA A 242 13.74 -11.09 9.66
C ALA A 242 13.32 -12.01 8.50
N GLN A 243 12.64 -11.44 7.51
CA GLN A 243 12.18 -12.14 6.31
C GLN A 243 12.96 -11.66 5.09
N ASP A 244 13.14 -12.52 4.09
CA ASP A 244 13.74 -12.11 2.82
C ASP A 244 12.75 -11.26 2.02
N TYR A 245 13.25 -10.18 1.42
CA TYR A 245 12.50 -9.39 0.45
C TYR A 245 12.49 -10.09 -0.91
N ASP A 246 11.29 -10.33 -1.44
CA ASP A 246 11.05 -11.06 -2.69
C ASP A 246 10.45 -10.17 -3.82
N GLY A 247 10.39 -8.86 -3.61
CA GLY A 247 9.86 -7.91 -4.59
C GLY A 247 10.87 -7.42 -5.64
N GLY A 248 10.40 -6.58 -6.56
CA GLY A 248 11.22 -5.94 -7.60
C GLY A 248 12.12 -4.82 -7.06
N ARG A 249 13.17 -4.46 -7.79
CA ARG A 249 14.19 -3.49 -7.33
C ARG A 249 13.96 -2.05 -7.76
N THR A 250 12.79 -1.75 -8.36
CA THR A 250 12.41 -0.38 -8.69
C THR A 250 11.70 0.28 -7.52
N SER A 251 11.71 1.62 -7.45
CA SER A 251 11.04 2.35 -6.38
C SER A 251 9.55 2.01 -6.27
N SER A 252 8.86 1.84 -7.40
CA SER A 252 7.45 1.47 -7.42
C SER A 252 7.20 0.07 -6.88
N ASP A 253 8.06 -0.91 -7.21
CA ASP A 253 7.93 -2.28 -6.73
C ASP A 253 8.16 -2.35 -5.22
N ILE A 254 9.20 -1.66 -4.73
CA ILE A 254 9.51 -1.56 -3.29
C ILE A 254 8.34 -0.91 -2.55
N VAL A 255 7.83 0.23 -3.03
CA VAL A 255 6.71 0.93 -2.42
C VAL A 255 5.44 0.07 -2.43
N SER A 256 5.13 -0.59 -3.54
CA SER A 256 3.95 -1.46 -3.65
C SER A 256 4.03 -2.64 -2.68
N TRP A 257 5.16 -3.33 -2.67
CA TRP A 257 5.44 -4.44 -1.76
C TRP A 257 5.35 -4.00 -0.30
N ALA A 258 5.98 -2.87 0.05
CA ALA A 258 5.95 -2.33 1.40
C ALA A 258 4.54 -1.96 1.85
N ASN A 259 3.72 -1.34 0.99
CA ASN A 259 2.34 -1.03 1.32
C ASN A 259 1.50 -2.31 1.53
N SER A 260 1.75 -3.38 0.77
CA SER A 260 1.11 -4.68 1.02
C SER A 260 1.44 -5.23 2.40
N LYS A 261 2.73 -5.19 2.79
CA LYS A 261 3.17 -5.65 4.11
C LYS A 261 2.67 -4.80 5.26
N VAL A 262 2.65 -3.48 5.09
CA VAL A 262 2.02 -2.57 6.06
C VAL A 262 0.53 -2.89 6.20
N ALA A 263 -0.17 -3.19 5.11
CA ALA A 263 -1.58 -3.57 5.16
C ALA A 263 -1.83 -4.96 5.78
N GLU A 264 -0.88 -5.89 5.69
CA GLU A 264 -0.92 -7.20 6.37
C GLU A 264 -0.70 -7.07 7.88
N ASN A 265 0.22 -6.19 8.28
CA ASN A 265 0.70 -6.03 9.66
C ASN A 265 0.16 -4.78 10.36
N VAL A 266 -0.98 -4.24 9.92
CA VAL A 266 -1.66 -3.16 10.67
C VAL A 266 -1.93 -3.68 12.08
N PRO A 267 -1.53 -2.93 13.14
CA PRO A 267 -1.79 -3.35 14.50
C PRO A 267 -3.31 -3.46 14.75
N PRO A 268 -3.73 -4.32 15.69
CA PRO A 268 -5.11 -4.34 16.16
C PRO A 268 -5.55 -2.93 16.57
N PRO A 269 -6.76 -2.47 16.20
CA PRO A 269 -7.24 -1.19 16.68
C PRO A 269 -7.45 -1.23 18.20
N GLU A 270 -7.09 -0.14 18.87
CA GLU A 270 -7.43 0.04 20.26
C GLU A 270 -8.91 0.39 20.41
N VAL A 271 -9.58 -0.26 21.37
CA VAL A 271 -10.98 0.03 21.73
C VAL A 271 -10.97 0.98 22.93
N ILE A 272 -11.17 2.26 22.66
CA ILE A 272 -10.95 3.37 23.62
C ILE A 272 -12.29 3.77 24.27
N GLN A 273 -12.28 4.07 25.56
CA GLN A 273 -13.45 4.66 26.23
C GLN A 273 -13.55 6.15 25.87
N ILE A 274 -14.74 6.62 25.49
CA ILE A 274 -15.01 8.04 25.30
C ILE A 274 -15.11 8.70 26.67
N THR A 275 -14.08 9.45 27.05
CA THR A 275 -14.04 10.22 28.31
C THR A 275 -14.01 11.71 28.09
N SER A 276 -13.65 12.16 26.89
CA SER A 276 -13.52 13.55 26.49
C SER A 276 -13.83 13.75 25.00
N GLU A 277 -14.00 15.02 24.58
CA GLU A 277 -14.14 15.33 23.15
C GLU A 277 -12.91 14.94 22.33
N LYS A 278 -11.72 14.92 22.95
CA LYS A 278 -10.48 14.54 22.28
C LYS A 278 -10.55 13.08 21.83
N ASP A 279 -11.03 12.19 22.69
CA ASP A 279 -11.11 10.76 22.40
C ASP A 279 -12.01 10.49 21.18
N LEU A 280 -13.16 11.18 21.11
CA LEU A 280 -14.07 11.06 19.97
C LEU A 280 -13.44 11.62 18.69
N LYS A 281 -12.81 12.81 18.75
CA LYS A 281 -12.19 13.43 17.57
C LYS A 281 -11.04 12.58 17.04
N GLU A 282 -10.16 12.10 17.91
CA GLU A 282 -9.03 11.27 17.54
C GLU A 282 -9.49 9.95 16.89
N ALA A 283 -10.50 9.30 17.45
CA ALA A 283 -11.07 8.10 16.86
C ALA A 283 -11.81 8.35 15.55
N CYS A 284 -12.60 9.42 15.44
CA CYS A 284 -13.51 9.61 14.33
C CYS A 284 -12.98 10.48 13.18
N GLU A 285 -12.04 11.39 13.40
CA GLU A 285 -11.50 12.28 12.36
C GLU A 285 -10.24 11.70 11.68
N SER A 286 -9.42 10.98 12.44
CA SER A 286 -8.20 10.32 11.94
C SER A 286 -8.47 9.07 11.11
N HIS A 287 -9.68 8.52 11.17
CA HIS A 287 -10.05 7.24 10.56
C HIS A 287 -11.19 7.40 9.53
N PRO A 288 -11.30 6.51 8.52
CA PRO A 288 -12.35 6.59 7.50
C PRO A 288 -13.76 6.35 8.04
N LEU A 289 -13.89 5.50 9.07
CA LEU A 289 -15.10 5.26 9.84
C LEU A 289 -14.74 5.15 11.32
N CYS A 290 -15.72 5.49 12.16
CA CYS A 290 -15.65 5.43 13.60
C CYS A 290 -16.73 4.47 14.10
N ILE A 291 -16.34 3.35 14.69
CA ILE A 291 -17.25 2.36 15.27
C ILE A 291 -17.49 2.74 16.72
N ILE A 292 -18.71 3.15 17.02
CA ILE A 292 -19.12 3.68 18.33
C ILE A 292 -20.06 2.65 18.97
N SER A 293 -19.63 2.11 20.11
CA SER A 293 -20.42 1.14 20.89
C SER A 293 -20.93 1.78 22.17
N VAL A 294 -22.21 1.62 22.45
CA VAL A 294 -22.82 2.02 23.72
C VAL A 294 -23.10 0.75 24.51
N LEU A 295 -22.34 0.53 25.58
CA LEU A 295 -22.41 -0.67 26.41
C LEU A 295 -23.38 -0.46 27.58
N PRO A 296 -24.00 -1.52 28.12
CA PRO A 296 -24.91 -1.38 29.27
C PRO A 296 -24.23 -0.72 30.47
N HIS A 297 -25.05 -0.09 31.30
CA HIS A 297 -24.59 0.54 32.53
C HIS A 297 -23.88 -0.47 33.45
N ILE A 298 -22.90 -0.03 34.22
CA ILE A 298 -22.07 -0.93 35.02
C ILE A 298 -22.88 -1.70 36.08
N MET A 299 -23.96 -1.11 36.58
CA MET A 299 -24.87 -1.80 37.52
C MET A 299 -25.64 -2.97 36.88
N ASP A 300 -25.89 -2.92 35.57
CA ASP A 300 -26.64 -3.97 34.86
C ASP A 300 -25.74 -5.11 34.35
N CYS A 301 -24.47 -4.80 34.08
CA CYS A 301 -23.54 -5.70 33.38
C CYS A 301 -22.33 -6.07 34.24
N GLN A 302 -22.02 -5.33 35.30
CA GLN A 302 -20.83 -5.50 36.12
C GLN A 302 -19.53 -5.50 35.28
N SER A 303 -18.38 -5.56 35.95
CA SER A 303 -17.05 -5.52 35.33
C SER A 303 -16.83 -6.71 34.41
N LYS A 304 -17.30 -7.90 34.78
CA LYS A 304 -17.12 -9.12 33.98
C LYS A 304 -17.81 -8.99 32.62
N CYS A 305 -19.10 -8.67 32.57
CA CYS A 305 -19.79 -8.61 31.27
C CYS A 305 -19.30 -7.42 30.42
N ARG A 306 -18.89 -6.29 31.05
CA ARG A 306 -18.28 -5.16 30.31
C ARG A 306 -16.95 -5.57 29.67
N ASN A 307 -16.10 -6.24 30.42
CA ASN A 307 -14.84 -6.77 29.90
C ASN A 307 -15.07 -7.80 28.78
N ASP A 308 -16.08 -8.66 28.90
CA ASP A 308 -16.46 -9.60 27.85
C ASP A 308 -16.87 -8.86 26.56
N TYR A 309 -17.63 -7.77 26.64
CA TYR A 309 -17.95 -6.91 25.48
C TYR A 309 -16.72 -6.23 24.88
N ILE A 310 -15.86 -5.62 25.72
CA ILE A 310 -14.64 -4.95 25.24
C ILE A 310 -13.71 -5.96 24.56
N LYS A 311 -13.58 -7.15 25.12
CA LYS A 311 -12.81 -8.25 24.51
C LYS A 311 -13.37 -8.64 23.14
N MET A 312 -14.69 -8.83 23.05
CA MET A 312 -15.35 -9.12 21.77
C MET A 312 -15.12 -8.00 20.74
N LEU A 313 -15.23 -6.73 21.15
CA LEU A 313 -14.97 -5.59 20.26
C LEU A 313 -13.53 -5.60 19.76
N ARG A 314 -12.55 -5.94 20.61
CA ARG A 314 -11.14 -6.09 20.21
C ARG A 314 -10.94 -7.24 19.22
N GLU A 315 -11.57 -8.39 19.47
CA GLU A 315 -11.51 -9.55 18.58
C GLU A 315 -12.12 -9.27 17.20
N VAL A 316 -13.24 -8.54 17.16
CA VAL A 316 -13.82 -8.10 15.89
C VAL A 316 -12.94 -7.02 15.25
N GLY A 317 -12.46 -6.05 16.03
CA GLY A 317 -11.54 -5.01 15.56
C GLY A 317 -10.32 -5.58 14.85
N GLU A 318 -9.72 -6.63 15.41
CA GLU A 318 -8.60 -7.35 14.81
C GLU A 318 -8.95 -7.93 13.42
N LYS A 319 -10.15 -8.49 13.24
CA LYS A 319 -10.61 -9.01 11.93
C LYS A 319 -10.75 -7.90 10.88
N PHE A 320 -11.01 -6.66 11.29
CA PHE A 320 -11.22 -5.51 10.41
C PHE A 320 -10.07 -4.49 10.42
N LYS A 321 -8.93 -4.80 11.07
CA LYS A 321 -7.79 -3.87 11.23
C LYS A 321 -7.28 -3.25 9.93
N LYS A 322 -7.38 -3.98 8.82
CA LYS A 322 -7.00 -3.51 7.47
C LYS A 322 -7.81 -2.29 6.99
N HIS A 323 -9.00 -2.08 7.53
CA HIS A 323 -9.83 -0.92 7.19
C HIS A 323 -9.45 0.35 7.96
N MET A 324 -8.58 0.24 8.98
CA MET A 324 -8.12 1.34 9.82
C MET A 324 -9.30 2.18 10.36
N TRP A 325 -10.35 1.52 10.87
CA TRP A 325 -11.46 2.20 11.52
C TRP A 325 -11.11 2.53 12.97
N GLY A 326 -11.60 3.65 13.47
CA GLY A 326 -11.51 3.98 14.89
C GLY A 326 -12.53 3.19 15.69
N TRP A 327 -12.19 2.75 16.90
CA TRP A 327 -13.07 1.98 17.76
C TRP A 327 -13.19 2.63 19.12
N VAL A 328 -14.42 3.00 19.47
CA VAL A 328 -14.72 3.65 20.73
C VAL A 328 -15.94 3.05 21.39
N TRP A 329 -15.99 3.16 22.71
CA TRP A 329 -17.15 2.79 23.50
C TRP A 329 -17.48 3.82 24.57
N THR A 330 -18.74 3.88 24.95
CA THR A 330 -19.23 4.65 26.11
C THR A 330 -20.20 3.80 26.91
N GLU A 331 -20.37 4.13 28.18
CA GLU A 331 -21.46 3.61 28.97
C GLU A 331 -22.79 4.21 28.51
N ALA A 332 -23.85 3.40 28.58
CA ALA A 332 -25.23 3.82 28.31
C ALA A 332 -25.62 5.04 29.15
N VAL A 333 -26.27 6.02 28.53
CA VAL A 333 -26.78 7.26 29.16
C VAL A 333 -25.66 8.21 29.63
N GLN A 334 -24.40 7.80 29.58
CA GLN A 334 -23.26 8.64 29.96
C GLN A 334 -23.06 9.80 28.97
N GLN A 335 -23.33 9.57 27.67
CA GLN A 335 -23.13 10.53 26.59
C GLN A 335 -24.44 10.79 25.83
N PRO A 336 -25.44 11.43 26.46
CA PRO A 336 -26.80 11.51 25.91
C PRO A 336 -26.88 12.30 24.60
N GLU A 337 -26.04 13.33 24.40
CA GLU A 337 -25.99 14.06 23.13
C GLU A 337 -25.44 13.20 21.99
N LEU A 338 -24.42 12.37 22.27
CA LEU A 338 -23.88 11.44 21.28
C LEU A 338 -24.94 10.40 20.90
N GLU A 339 -25.61 9.83 21.89
CA GLU A 339 -26.65 8.82 21.71
C GLU A 339 -27.85 9.36 20.91
N ASP A 340 -28.37 10.55 21.25
CA ASP A 340 -29.46 11.21 20.51
C ASP A 340 -29.08 11.50 19.05
N ASN A 341 -27.87 12.03 18.81
CA ASN A 341 -27.42 12.36 17.45
C ASN A 341 -27.21 11.13 16.57
N LEU A 342 -26.89 9.98 17.16
CA LEU A 342 -26.76 8.69 16.49
C LEU A 342 -28.05 7.87 16.48
N GLY A 343 -29.15 8.38 17.06
CA GLY A 343 -30.41 7.66 17.19
C GLY A 343 -30.30 6.36 17.98
N ILE A 344 -29.37 6.31 18.94
CA ILE A 344 -29.12 5.18 19.85
C ILE A 344 -29.86 5.43 21.17
N GLY A 345 -30.30 4.37 21.84
CA GLY A 345 -30.99 4.42 23.14
C GLY A 345 -32.47 4.03 23.08
N GLY A 346 -33.11 4.10 21.90
CA GLY A 346 -34.52 3.70 21.74
C GLY A 346 -34.78 2.18 21.76
N PHE A 347 -33.77 1.37 21.44
CA PHE A 347 -33.88 -0.09 21.33
C PHE A 347 -33.21 -0.85 22.49
N GLY A 348 -32.72 -0.14 23.50
CA GLY A 348 -31.94 -0.69 24.60
C GLY A 348 -30.44 -0.82 24.29
N TYR A 349 -29.70 -1.34 25.26
CA TYR A 349 -28.24 -1.52 25.22
C TYR A 349 -27.90 -3.01 25.36
N PRO A 350 -26.80 -3.50 24.77
CA PRO A 350 -25.80 -2.76 24.00
C PRO A 350 -26.28 -2.33 22.61
N ALA A 351 -25.70 -1.24 22.09
CA ALA A 351 -26.00 -0.69 20.77
C ALA A 351 -24.73 -0.23 20.05
N MET A 352 -24.75 -0.17 18.72
CA MET A 352 -23.60 0.25 17.91
C MET A 352 -24.02 1.11 16.72
N ALA A 353 -23.22 2.13 16.43
CA ALA A 353 -23.27 2.84 15.15
C ALA A 353 -21.87 2.97 14.53
N ALA A 354 -21.83 2.98 13.20
CA ALA A 354 -20.65 3.33 12.43
C ALA A 354 -20.84 4.72 11.83
N LEU A 355 -19.99 5.67 12.22
CA LEU A 355 -20.03 7.07 11.81
C LEU A 355 -18.95 7.36 10.76
N ASN A 356 -19.33 8.05 9.69
CA ASN A 356 -18.41 8.74 8.79
C ASN A 356 -18.42 10.24 9.13
N SER A 357 -17.39 10.71 9.82
CA SER A 357 -17.24 12.11 10.25
C SER A 357 -17.14 13.09 9.08
N ARG A 358 -16.56 12.69 7.95
CA ARG A 358 -16.42 13.57 6.77
C ARG A 358 -17.75 13.81 6.05
N LYS A 359 -18.59 12.77 5.98
CA LYS A 359 -19.91 12.83 5.34
C LYS A 359 -21.02 13.17 6.33
N MET A 360 -20.73 13.22 7.62
CA MET A 360 -21.69 13.37 8.72
C MET A 360 -22.89 12.44 8.56
N LYS A 361 -22.60 11.17 8.26
CA LYS A 361 -23.58 10.09 8.09
C LYS A 361 -23.20 8.92 8.96
N TYR A 362 -24.20 8.24 9.51
CA TYR A 362 -23.97 7.03 10.30
C TYR A 362 -24.89 5.90 9.86
N SER A 363 -24.55 4.68 10.28
CA SER A 363 -25.41 3.51 10.16
C SER A 363 -25.47 2.81 11.51
N ILE A 364 -26.65 2.33 11.90
CA ILE A 364 -26.87 1.63 13.17
C ILE A 364 -26.84 0.13 12.93
N LEU A 365 -26.21 -0.62 13.84
CA LEU A 365 -26.34 -2.08 13.90
C LEU A 365 -27.80 -2.45 14.22
N LYS A 366 -28.50 -3.03 13.25
CA LYS A 366 -29.88 -3.54 13.44
C LYS A 366 -29.95 -5.02 13.84
N GLY A 367 -28.84 -5.74 13.67
CA GLY A 367 -28.73 -7.17 14.02
C GLY A 367 -28.39 -7.38 15.49
N SER A 368 -28.03 -8.62 15.84
CA SER A 368 -27.60 -8.93 17.21
C SER A 368 -26.26 -8.27 17.54
N PHE A 369 -26.13 -7.78 18.77
CA PHE A 369 -24.86 -7.32 19.32
C PHE A 369 -24.00 -8.52 19.73
N SER A 370 -23.50 -9.25 18.74
CA SER A 370 -22.65 -10.42 18.89
C SER A 370 -21.47 -10.32 17.92
N ALA A 371 -20.41 -11.11 18.12
CA ALA A 371 -19.25 -11.09 17.24
C ALA A 371 -19.63 -11.30 15.75
N ASP A 372 -20.57 -12.19 15.47
CA ASP A 372 -21.06 -12.47 14.12
C ASP A 372 -21.97 -11.36 13.59
N GLY A 373 -22.93 -10.89 14.39
CA GLY A 373 -23.84 -9.81 13.99
C GLY A 373 -23.11 -8.50 13.71
N ILE A 374 -22.12 -8.16 14.55
CA ILE A 374 -21.23 -7.01 14.32
C ILE A 374 -20.39 -7.26 13.06
N SER A 375 -19.79 -8.44 12.90
CA SER A 375 -18.98 -8.74 11.71
C SER A 375 -19.78 -8.65 10.41
N GLU A 376 -21.03 -9.10 10.41
CA GLU A 376 -21.92 -9.00 9.24
C GLU A 376 -22.23 -7.53 8.91
N PHE A 377 -22.60 -6.74 9.91
CA PHE A 377 -22.85 -5.31 9.77
C PHE A 377 -21.64 -4.57 9.20
N LEU A 378 -20.46 -4.82 9.78
CA LEU A 378 -19.21 -4.20 9.36
C LEU A 378 -18.78 -4.63 7.94
N ARG A 379 -18.96 -5.90 7.57
CA ARG A 379 -18.74 -6.35 6.18
C ARG A 379 -19.65 -5.60 5.21
N ALA A 380 -20.93 -5.43 5.53
CA ALA A 380 -21.85 -4.68 4.66
C ALA A 380 -21.34 -3.25 4.42
N LEU A 381 -20.90 -2.56 5.47
CA LEU A 381 -20.34 -1.21 5.36
C LEU A 381 -19.05 -1.17 4.53
N ALA A 382 -18.16 -2.15 4.68
CA ALA A 382 -16.94 -2.25 3.89
C ALA A 382 -17.23 -2.35 2.38
N TYR A 383 -18.33 -2.98 2.00
CA TYR A 383 -18.80 -3.07 0.60
C TYR A 383 -19.74 -1.93 0.18
N GLY A 384 -19.88 -0.88 1.00
CA GLY A 384 -20.77 0.25 0.72
C GLY A 384 -22.26 -0.12 0.72
N LYS A 385 -22.63 -1.22 1.36
CA LYS A 385 -24.01 -1.66 1.55
C LYS A 385 -24.52 -1.20 2.91
N GLY A 386 -25.83 -0.98 3.01
CA GLY A 386 -26.50 -0.57 4.25
C GLY A 386 -27.15 0.80 4.15
N SER A 387 -28.20 0.99 4.93
CA SER A 387 -28.87 2.29 5.02
C SER A 387 -28.03 3.23 5.88
N THR A 388 -27.87 4.48 5.42
CA THR A 388 -27.20 5.54 6.18
C THR A 388 -28.20 6.63 6.53
N LEU A 389 -28.06 7.17 7.73
CA LEU A 389 -28.85 8.28 8.23
C LEU A 389 -27.95 9.52 8.36
N PRO A 390 -28.45 10.71 8.07
CA PRO A 390 -27.71 11.94 8.34
C PRO A 390 -27.59 12.15 9.85
N MET A 391 -26.43 12.63 10.28
CA MET A 391 -26.24 13.15 11.63
C MET A 391 -27.10 14.40 11.84
N LYS A 392 -27.72 14.52 13.00
CA LYS A 392 -28.42 15.75 13.40
C LYS A 392 -27.38 16.86 13.62
N GLY A 393 -27.64 18.04 13.04
CA GLY A 393 -26.77 19.21 13.14
C GLY A 393 -25.49 19.21 12.28
N SER A 394 -25.16 18.12 11.56
CA SER A 394 -23.98 18.02 10.68
C SER A 394 -22.63 18.37 11.33
N VAL A 395 -22.52 18.22 12.65
CA VAL A 395 -21.27 18.36 13.42
C VAL A 395 -21.12 17.20 14.39
N LEU A 396 -19.88 16.91 14.82
CA LEU A 396 -19.66 15.93 15.89
C LEU A 396 -20.33 16.44 17.18
N PRO A 397 -21.02 15.56 17.93
CA PRO A 397 -21.73 15.93 19.13
C PRO A 397 -20.74 16.26 20.25
N LYS A 398 -21.17 17.08 21.22
CA LYS A 398 -20.35 17.36 22.39
C LYS A 398 -20.30 16.13 23.29
N ILE A 399 -19.14 15.92 23.90
CA ILE A 399 -18.89 14.85 24.85
C ILE A 399 -18.76 15.45 26.24
N LYS A 400 -19.48 14.87 27.21
CA LYS A 400 -19.31 15.20 28.62
C LYS A 400 -18.00 14.62 29.12
N GLU A 401 -17.19 15.44 29.78
CA GLU A 401 -15.99 14.95 30.45
C GLU A 401 -16.39 14.03 31.61
N VAL A 402 -15.83 12.83 31.64
CA VAL A 402 -16.06 11.82 32.67
C VAL A 402 -14.76 11.15 33.08
N ALA A 403 -14.70 10.66 34.32
CA ALA A 403 -13.56 9.85 34.74
C ALA A 403 -13.52 8.54 33.94
N PRO A 404 -12.32 8.06 33.52
CA PRO A 404 -12.17 6.73 32.96
C PRO A 404 -12.70 5.68 33.92
N TRP A 405 -13.30 4.61 33.38
CA TRP A 405 -13.77 3.49 34.19
C TRP A 405 -12.57 2.83 34.88
N ASP A 406 -12.70 2.60 36.18
CA ASP A 406 -11.63 2.08 37.04
C ASP A 406 -11.43 0.55 36.93
N GLY A 407 -12.23 -0.11 36.10
CA GLY A 407 -12.20 -1.55 35.88
C GLY A 407 -12.98 -2.37 36.92
N LYS A 408 -13.69 -1.73 37.85
CA LYS A 408 -14.41 -2.39 38.95
C LYS A 408 -15.93 -2.34 38.77
N ASP A 409 -16.62 -3.13 39.58
CA ASP A 409 -18.08 -3.08 39.70
C ASP A 409 -18.51 -1.77 40.37
N ALA A 410 -19.73 -1.31 40.08
CA ALA A 410 -20.30 -0.22 40.86
C ALA A 410 -20.60 -0.69 42.28
N GLU A 411 -20.23 0.13 43.26
CA GLU A 411 -20.67 -0.04 44.65
C GLU A 411 -22.11 0.46 44.76
N LEU A 412 -22.96 -0.33 45.42
CA LEU A 412 -24.31 0.14 45.75
C LEU A 412 -24.18 1.35 46.67
N PRO A 413 -24.98 2.41 46.46
CA PRO A 413 -25.04 3.48 47.44
C PRO A 413 -25.38 2.85 48.80
N PRO A 414 -24.75 3.33 49.89
CA PRO A 414 -25.13 2.87 51.23
C PRO A 414 -26.64 3.04 51.38
N GLU A 415 -27.32 2.01 51.88
CA GLU A 415 -28.74 2.10 52.21
C GLU A 415 -28.90 3.26 53.21
N GLU A 416 -29.50 4.36 52.77
CA GLU A 416 -29.97 5.38 53.69
C GLU A 416 -31.16 4.75 54.42
N ASP A 417 -31.00 4.50 55.73
CA ASP A 417 -32.10 4.12 56.60
C ASP A 417 -33.21 5.16 56.41
N ILE A 418 -34.28 4.78 55.71
CA ILE A 418 -35.44 5.66 55.53
C ILE A 418 -35.99 5.94 56.91
N ASP A 419 -35.79 7.17 57.40
CA ASP A 419 -36.34 7.59 58.68
C ASP A 419 -37.87 7.70 58.55
N LEU A 420 -38.54 6.62 58.95
CA LEU A 420 -40.00 6.53 58.95
C LEU A 420 -40.65 7.34 60.10
N SER A 421 -39.87 8.07 60.91
CA SER A 421 -40.42 8.87 62.01
C SER A 421 -41.22 10.11 61.55
N ASP A 422 -41.04 10.53 60.29
CA ASP A 422 -41.79 11.63 59.66
C ASP A 422 -43.06 11.17 58.92
N VAL A 423 -43.36 9.86 58.91
CA VAL A 423 -44.59 9.33 58.28
C VAL A 423 -45.73 9.35 59.31
N ASP A 424 -46.39 10.50 59.45
CA ASP A 424 -47.63 10.63 60.22
C ASP A 424 -48.78 9.95 59.45
N LEU A 425 -48.99 8.66 59.72
CA LEU A 425 -50.19 7.94 59.29
C LEU A 425 -51.37 8.44 60.13
N GLY A 426 -51.95 9.55 59.67
CA GLY A 426 -53.18 10.11 60.23
C GLY A 426 -54.25 9.04 60.36
N LYS A 427 -54.64 8.73 61.60
CA LYS A 427 -55.77 7.86 61.93
C LYS A 427 -57.09 8.59 61.65
N GLU A 428 -57.45 8.80 60.40
CA GLU A 428 -58.84 9.16 60.03
C GLU A 428 -59.16 8.54 58.66
N GLU A 429 -59.89 7.43 58.72
CA GLU A 429 -60.81 6.81 57.73
C GLU A 429 -60.72 5.28 57.82
N LEU A 430 -61.27 4.76 58.92
CA LEU A 430 -61.74 3.39 59.09
C LEU A 430 -63.27 3.40 59.11
#